data_AF-A0A518J1H4-F1
#
_entry.id   AF-A0A518J1H4-F1
#
_cell.length_a   1.000
_cell.length_b   1.000
_cell.length_c   1.000
_cell.angle_alpha   90.00
_cell.angle_beta   90.00
_cell.angle_gamma   90.00
#
_symmetry.space_group_name_H-M   'P 1'
#
loop_
_entity.id
_entity.type
_entity.pdbx_description
1 polymer ?
#
loop_
_entity_poly.entity_id
_entity_poly.type
_entity_poly.pdbx_seq_one_letter_code
_entity_poly.pdbx_strand_id
1 'polypeptide(L)' 'MRRSILEAVQDGDWAFEPLPCDEEQYEPTAALPGSAEKLDVLQCRVQQGLPLWHPSDRRFYREEAGSIA' A
#
# COMPACT_ATOMS: atom_id res chain seq x y z
N MET A 1 3.37 21.63 2.33
CA MET A 1 4.15 20.38 2.23
C MET A 1 3.25 19.24 2.67
N ARG A 2 3.26 18.10 1.97
CA ARG A 2 2.61 16.88 2.49
C ARG A 2 3.57 16.31 3.54
N ARG A 3 3.13 16.21 4.80
CA ARG A 3 3.90 15.63 5.90
C ARG A 3 4.02 14.12 5.64
N SER A 4 5.20 13.54 5.80
CA SER A 4 5.42 12.11 5.57
C SER A 4 5.29 11.30 6.86
N ILE A 5 5.05 9.98 6.74
CA ILE A 5 5.04 9.06 7.89
C ILE A 5 6.39 9.09 8.62
N LEU A 6 7.50 9.21 7.89
CA LEU A 6 8.85 9.25 8.49
C LEU A 6 9.05 10.49 9.37
N GLU A 7 8.56 11.64 8.93
CA GLU A 7 8.59 12.88 9.71
C GLU A 7 7.70 12.75 10.95
N ALA A 8 6.49 12.20 10.82
CA ALA A 8 5.59 11.99 11.95
C ALA A 8 6.19 11.06 13.02
N VAL A 9 6.86 9.97 12.60
CA VAL A 9 7.57 9.07 13.52
C VAL A 9 8.72 9.78 14.23
N GLN A 10 9.49 10.63 13.54
CA GLN A 10 10.54 11.45 14.18
C GLN A 10 9.96 12.42 15.21
N ASP A 11 8.79 12.98 14.94
CA ASP A 11 8.10 13.91 15.82
C ASP A 11 7.34 13.22 16.98
N GLY A 12 7.37 11.89 17.05
CA GLY A 12 6.63 11.10 18.05
C GLY A 12 5.12 11.07 17.85
N ASP A 13 4.65 11.45 16.65
CA ASP A 13 3.26 11.47 16.25
C ASP A 13 2.86 10.12 15.63
N TRP A 14 2.49 9.18 16.50
CA TRP A 14 2.07 7.84 16.11
C TRP A 14 0.63 7.77 15.57
N ALA A 15 -0.13 8.87 15.69
CA ALA A 15 -1.52 8.96 15.24
C ALA A 15 -1.63 9.61 13.84
N PHE A 16 -0.50 9.99 13.24
CA PHE A 16 -0.47 10.59 11.92
C PHE A 16 -0.89 9.60 10.84
N GLU A 17 -1.98 9.93 10.16
CA GLU A 17 -2.43 9.25 8.95
C GLU A 17 -2.24 10.19 7.75
N PRO A 18 -1.44 9.83 6.73
CA PRO A 18 -1.34 10.62 5.52
C PRO A 18 -2.70 10.74 4.82
N LEU A 19 -2.92 11.84 4.10
CA LEU A 19 -4.13 12.02 3.31
C LEU A 19 -4.28 10.88 2.28
N PRO A 20 -5.50 10.35 2.07
CA PRO A 20 -5.74 9.35 1.05
C PRO A 20 -5.23 9.84 -0.32
N CYS A 21 -4.46 9.00 -0.99
CA CYS A 21 -4.11 9.17 -2.39
C CYS A 21 -5.15 8.42 -3.20
N ASP A 22 -5.72 9.04 -4.23
CA ASP A 22 -6.75 8.39 -5.05
C ASP A 22 -6.19 7.09 -5.63
N GLU A 23 -6.99 6.04 -5.58
CA GLU A 23 -6.66 4.70 -6.08
C GLU A 23 -6.30 4.73 -7.58
N GLU A 24 -6.84 5.71 -8.32
CA GLU A 24 -6.55 5.94 -9.74
C GLU A 24 -5.12 6.45 -10.00
N GLN A 25 -4.37 6.85 -8.97
CA GLN A 25 -3.02 7.41 -9.11
C GLN A 25 -1.93 6.33 -9.18
N TYR A 26 -2.23 5.06 -8.87
CA TYR A 26 -1.24 3.99 -8.86
C TYR A 26 -1.85 2.60 -9.04
N GLU A 27 -1.15 1.74 -9.76
CA GLU A 27 -1.66 0.41 -10.13
C GLU A 27 -1.65 -0.59 -8.97
N PRO A 28 -2.68 -1.44 -8.82
CA PRO A 28 -2.65 -2.58 -7.92
C PRO A 28 -1.66 -3.65 -8.39
N THR A 29 -1.21 -4.50 -7.46
CA THR A 29 -0.43 -5.69 -7.77
C THR A 29 -1.21 -6.97 -7.53
N ALA A 30 -1.17 -7.87 -8.52
CA ALA A 30 -1.70 -9.23 -8.43
C ALA A 30 -0.67 -10.22 -7.86
N ALA A 31 0.53 -9.76 -7.50
CA ALA A 31 1.59 -10.59 -6.95
C ALA A 31 1.14 -11.26 -5.65
N LEU A 32 1.63 -12.49 -5.43
CA LEU A 32 1.27 -13.27 -4.25
C LEU A 32 1.70 -12.58 -2.95
N PRO A 33 0.91 -12.70 -1.87
CA PRO A 33 1.35 -12.24 -0.56
C PRO A 33 2.70 -12.85 -0.19
N GLY A 34 3.66 -12.01 0.22
CA GLY A 34 4.99 -12.45 0.62
C GLY A 34 5.96 -12.84 -0.51
N SER A 35 5.55 -12.72 -1.79
CA SER A 35 6.50 -12.94 -2.89
C SER A 35 7.50 -11.78 -3.01
N ALA A 36 8.69 -12.07 -3.54
CA ALA A 36 9.70 -11.06 -3.84
C ALA A 36 9.15 -9.99 -4.81
N GLU A 37 8.43 -10.42 -5.86
CA GLU A 37 7.76 -9.53 -6.81
C GLU A 37 6.82 -8.52 -6.12
N LYS A 38 6.07 -8.96 -5.11
CA LYS A 38 5.20 -8.05 -4.35
C LYS A 38 6.03 -7.03 -3.58
N LEU A 39 7.11 -7.46 -2.92
CA LEU A 39 7.99 -6.56 -2.18
C LEU A 39 8.64 -5.52 -3.09
N ASP A 40 9.02 -5.89 -4.32
CA ASP A 40 9.60 -4.98 -5.29
C ASP A 40 8.61 -3.88 -5.69
N VAL A 41 7.34 -4.23 -5.95
CA VAL A 41 6.29 -3.25 -6.25
C VAL A 41 6.05 -2.31 -5.05
N LEU A 42 5.94 -2.87 -3.84
CA LEU A 42 5.72 -2.10 -2.62
C LEU A 42 6.89 -1.14 -2.34
N GLN A 43 8.13 -1.59 -2.53
CA GLN A 43 9.32 -0.76 -2.40
C GLN A 43 9.30 0.40 -3.41
N CYS A 44 8.98 0.12 -4.67
CA CYS A 44 8.88 1.13 -5.72
C CYS A 44 7.85 2.21 -5.36
N ARG A 45 6.69 1.83 -4.80
CA ARG A 45 5.67 2.79 -4.33
C ARG A 45 6.18 3.68 -3.20
N VAL A 46 6.83 3.11 -2.19
CA VAL A 46 7.40 3.88 -1.07
C VAL A 46 8.44 4.88 -1.56
N GLN A 47 9.31 4.48 -2.49
CA GLN A 47 10.31 5.38 -3.08
C GLN A 47 9.68 6.55 -3.86
N GLN A 48 8.49 6.35 -4.43
CA GLN A 48 7.71 7.38 -5.13
C GLN A 48 6.85 8.23 -4.17
N GLY A 49 6.84 7.92 -2.87
CA GLY A 49 5.99 8.60 -1.89
C GLY A 49 4.50 8.25 -2.02
N LEU A 50 4.19 7.13 -2.66
CA LEU A 50 2.83 6.60 -2.77
C LEU A 50 2.46 5.77 -1.54
N PRO A 51 1.16 5.53 -1.29
CA PRO A 51 0.74 4.57 -0.27
C PRO A 51 1.36 3.20 -0.51
N LEU A 52 1.70 2.52 0.59
CA LEU A 52 2.26 1.17 0.53
C LEU A 52 1.26 0.21 -0.15
N TRP A 53 0.01 0.23 0.30
CA TRP A 53 -1.02 -0.72 -0.11
C TRP A 53 -2.03 -0.08 -1.05
N HIS A 54 -2.40 -0.80 -2.13
CA HIS A 54 -3.58 -0.50 -2.93
C HIS A 54 -4.77 -1.34 -2.42
N PRO A 55 -5.99 -0.81 -2.31
CA PRO A 55 -7.17 -1.59 -1.85
C PRO A 55 -7.44 -2.85 -2.69
N SER A 56 -7.19 -2.77 -3.99
CA SER A 56 -7.25 -3.88 -4.96
C SER A 56 -5.99 -4.76 -5.04
N ASP A 57 -4.98 -4.56 -4.18
CA ASP A 57 -3.83 -5.48 -4.12
C ASP A 57 -4.28 -6.89 -3.71
N ARG A 58 -3.66 -7.92 -4.29
CA ARG A 58 -3.94 -9.30 -3.93
C ARG A 58 -3.60 -9.57 -2.46
N ARG A 59 -4.63 -9.90 -1.67
CA ARG A 59 -4.50 -10.18 -0.22
C ARG A 59 -4.42 -11.66 0.12
N PHE A 60 -4.90 -12.54 -0.76
CA PHE A 60 -5.03 -13.97 -0.49
C PHE A 60 -4.22 -14.82 -1.47
N TYR A 61 -3.71 -15.96 -0.98
CA TYR A 61 -2.95 -16.93 -1.79
C TYR A 61 -3.82 -17.60 -2.85
N ARG A 62 -5.10 -17.82 -2.53
CA ARG A 62 -6.12 -18.30 -3.47
C ARG A 62 -7.06 -17.14 -3.77
N GLU A 63 -7.45 -16.99 -5.03
CA GLU A 63 -8.61 -16.18 -5.37
C GLU A 63 -9.82 -16.92 -4.82
N GLU A 64 -10.37 -16.48 -3.70
CA GLU A 64 -11.73 -16.87 -3.35
C GLU A 64 -12.63 -16.20 -4.39
N ALA A 65 -12.93 -16.93 -5.47
CA ALA A 65 -14.03 -16.60 -6.36
C ALA A 65 -15.25 -16.43 -5.46
N GLY A 66 -15.74 -15.19 -5.36
CA GLY A 66 -16.63 -14.75 -4.31
C GLY A 66 -17.77 -15.73 -4.02
N SER A 67 -17.91 -16.10 -2.75
CA SER A 67 -19.21 -16.45 -2.20
C SER A 67 -19.61 -15.33 -1.26
N ILE A 68 -20.08 -14.23 -1.85
CA ILE A 68 -21.02 -13.35 -1.18
C ILE A 68 -22.40 -13.90 -1.52
N ALA A 69 -22.95 -14.66 -0.58
CA ALA A 69 -24.38 -14.97 -0.52
C ALA A 69 -25.10 -13.82 0.19
#